data_AF-A0A1R4IUW5-F1
#
_entry.id   AF-A0A1R4IUW5-F1
#
_cell.length_a   1.000
_cell.length_b   1.000
_cell.length_c   1.000
_cell.angle_alpha   90.00
_cell.angle_beta   90.00
_cell.angle_gamma   90.00
#
_symmetry.space_group_name_H-M   'P 1'
#
loop_
_entity.id
_entity.type
_entity.pdbx_description
1 polymer ?
#
loop_
_entity_poly.entity_id
_entity_poly.type
_entity_poly.pdbx_seq_one_letter_code
_entity_poly.pdbx_strand_id
1 'polypeptide(L)'
;MLLIQVMLEKIFINYLKAVNETHHEIEIISDKEENNAVLIGRKDWESIKETLYLKQQGVIDVVREREKDNSGYTDIDDLDWNNL
;
A
#
# COMPACT_ATOMS: atom_id res chain seq x y z
N MET A 1 -33.02 19.19 -1.59
CA MET A 1 -32.70 17.79 -1.91
C MET A 1 -31.57 17.68 -2.94
N LEU A 2 -31.71 18.19 -4.18
CA LEU A 2 -30.66 18.11 -5.21
C LEU A 2 -29.32 18.76 -4.84
N LEU A 3 -29.33 19.93 -4.17
CA LEU A 3 -28.11 20.64 -3.76
C LEU A 3 -27.27 19.88 -2.72
N ILE A 4 -27.92 19.11 -1.83
CA ILE A 4 -27.24 18.34 -0.78
C ILE A 4 -26.49 17.16 -1.42
N GLN A 5 -27.12 16.47 -2.37
CA GLN A 5 -26.50 15.36 -3.07
C GLN A 5 -25.25 15.78 -3.85
N VAL A 6 -25.33 16.90 -4.60
CA VAL A 6 -24.17 17.46 -5.33
C VAL A 6 -23.03 17.85 -4.40
N MET A 7 -23.34 18.33 -3.19
CA MET A 7 -22.32 18.66 -2.20
C MET A 7 -21.63 17.41 -1.65
N LEU A 8 -22.39 16.35 -1.36
CA LEU A 8 -21.86 15.07 -0.89
C LEU A 8 -20.94 14.43 -1.93
N GLU A 9 -21.32 14.44 -3.21
CA GLU A 9 -20.48 13.94 -4.30
C GLU A 9 -19.14 14.67 -4.38
N LYS A 10 -19.15 16.01 -4.28
CA LYS A 10 -17.91 16.81 -4.28
C LYS A 10 -17.00 16.49 -3.10
N ILE A 11 -17.58 16.36 -1.91
CA ILE A 11 -16.83 16.02 -0.69
C ILE A 11 -16.19 14.63 -0.86
N PHE A 12 -16.95 13.65 -1.34
CA PHE A 12 -16.44 12.30 -1.55
C PHE A 12 -15.29 12.26 -2.57
N ILE A 13 -15.41 12.99 -3.69
CA ILE A 13 -14.35 13.12 -4.70
C ILE A 13 -13.07 13.73 -4.09
N ASN A 14 -13.20 14.70 -3.19
CA ASN A 14 -12.04 15.31 -2.54
C ASN A 14 -11.30 14.31 -1.64
N TYR A 15 -12.02 13.46 -0.90
CA TYR A 15 -11.39 12.40 -0.11
C TYR A 15 -10.71 11.35 -0.98
N LEU A 16 -11.31 10.97 -2.11
CA LEU A 16 -10.66 10.10 -3.08
C LEU A 16 -9.34 10.69 -3.60
N LYS A 17 -9.30 12.00 -3.89
CA LYS A 17 -8.06 12.66 -4.28
C LYS A 17 -7.04 12.65 -3.15
N ALA A 18 -7.46 13.02 -1.94
CA ALA A 18 -6.58 13.11 -0.78
C ALA A 18 -5.83 11.80 -0.51
N VAL A 19 -6.53 10.66 -0.50
CA VAL A 19 -5.86 9.36 -0.23
C VAL A 19 -4.89 8.95 -1.33
N ASN A 20 -5.11 9.38 -2.58
CA ASN A 20 -4.20 9.07 -3.69
C ASN A 20 -3.01 10.05 -3.77
N GLU A 21 -3.17 11.28 -3.31
CA GLU A 21 -2.11 12.31 -3.32
C GLU A 21 -1.20 12.23 -2.08
N THR A 22 -1.78 11.91 -0.93
CA THR A 22 -1.06 11.91 0.36
C THR A 22 -0.51 10.55 0.75
N HIS A 23 -1.01 9.47 0.15
CA HIS A 23 -0.71 8.08 0.55
C HIS A 23 -1.04 7.78 2.03
N HIS A 24 -1.94 8.56 2.63
CA HIS A 24 -2.48 8.30 3.97
C HIS A 24 -3.93 7.83 3.86
N GLU A 25 -4.28 6.87 4.70
CA GLU A 25 -5.65 6.38 4.85
C GLU A 25 -6.56 7.40 5.53
N ILE A 26 -7.85 7.27 5.26
CA ILE A 26 -8.90 7.98 6.01
C ILE A 26 -9.78 6.93 6.68
N GLU A 27 -9.89 7.02 8.00
CA GLU A 27 -10.83 6.21 8.79
C GLU A 27 -12.22 6.85 8.80
N ILE A 28 -13.23 6.05 8.44
CA ILE A 28 -14.64 6.41 8.51
C ILE A 28 -15.22 5.67 9.70
N ILE A 29 -15.56 6.42 10.74
CA ILE A 29 -16.10 5.89 11.99
C ILE A 29 -17.59 6.24 12.07
N SER A 30 -18.42 5.22 12.31
CA SER A 30 -19.86 5.30 12.45
C SER A 30 -20.30 4.89 13.86
N ASP A 31 -21.47 5.36 14.29
CA ASP A 31 -22.12 4.90 15.53
C ASP A 31 -22.41 3.38 15.51
N LYS A 32 -22.46 2.80 14.30
CA LYS A 32 -22.62 1.37 14.05
C LYS A 32 -21.30 0.81 13.54
N GLU A 33 -20.65 -0.02 14.34
CA GLU A 33 -19.32 -0.55 14.05
C GLU A 33 -19.25 -1.27 12.70
N GLU A 34 -20.32 -1.94 12.28
CA GLU A 34 -20.41 -2.63 10.99
C GLU A 34 -20.32 -1.70 9.77
N ASN A 35 -20.51 -0.39 9.97
CA ASN A 35 -20.39 0.64 8.94
C ASN A 35 -19.03 1.35 8.95
N ASN A 36 -18.13 0.97 9.86
CA ASN A 36 -16.77 1.49 9.85
C ASN A 36 -16.05 1.07 8.58
N ALA A 37 -15.27 1.97 8.02
CA ALA A 37 -14.51 1.70 6.80
C ALA A 37 -13.18 2.45 6.82
N VAL A 38 -12.23 1.95 6.03
CA VAL A 38 -10.98 2.65 5.75
C VAL A 38 -10.95 2.94 4.26
N LEU A 39 -10.73 4.21 3.91
CA LEU A 39 -10.50 4.64 2.54
C LEU A 39 -9.00 4.76 2.31
N ILE A 40 -8.50 4.05 1.31
CA ILE A 40 -7.09 4.00 0.93
C ILE A 40 -6.95 4.20 -0.58
N GLY A 41 -5.83 4.80 -1.02
CA GLY A 41 -5.47 4.85 -2.43
C GLY A 41 -5.38 3.44 -3.02
N ARG A 42 -5.90 3.23 -4.24
CA ARG A 42 -5.89 1.90 -4.88
C ARG A 42 -4.46 1.37 -5.03
N LYS A 43 -3.51 2.24 -5.38
CA LYS A 43 -2.10 1.87 -5.53
C LYS A 43 -1.54 1.32 -4.21
N ASP A 44 -1.78 2.01 -3.10
CA ASP A 44 -1.30 1.61 -1.79
C ASP A 44 -1.95 0.29 -1.33
N TRP A 45 -3.24 0.09 -1.64
CA TRP A 45 -3.91 -1.20 -1.43
C TRP A 45 -3.26 -2.35 -2.21
N GLU A 46 -2.93 -2.15 -3.49
CA GLU A 46 -2.21 -3.16 -4.28
C GLU A 46 -0.82 -3.45 -3.69
N SER A 47 -0.08 -2.42 -3.26
CA SER A 47 1.23 -2.60 -2.62
C SER A 47 1.14 -3.36 -1.28
N ILE A 48 0.09 -3.15 -0.48
CA ILE A 48 -0.16 -3.93 0.73
C ILE A 48 -0.39 -5.41 0.39
N LYS A 49 -1.24 -5.69 -0.61
CA LYS A 49 -1.50 -7.07 -1.06
C LYS A 49 -0.22 -7.77 -1.54
N GLU A 50 0.59 -7.08 -2.33
CA GLU A 50 1.87 -7.59 -2.82
C GLU A 50 2.82 -7.89 -1.66
N THR A 51 2.97 -6.95 -0.72
CA THR A 51 3.83 -7.14 0.47
C THR A 51 3.39 -8.34 1.30
N LEU A 52 2.07 -8.52 1.50
CA LEU A 52 1.52 -9.68 2.20
C LEU A 52 1.81 -10.98 1.44
N TYR A 53 1.70 -10.98 0.11
CA TYR A 53 2.02 -12.13 -0.72
C TYR A 53 3.51 -12.49 -0.63
N LEU A 54 4.42 -11.52 -0.79
CA LEU A 54 5.86 -11.74 -0.69
C LEU A 54 6.28 -12.28 0.69
N LYS A 55 5.64 -11.79 1.75
CA LYS A 55 5.84 -12.31 3.10
C LYS A 55 5.41 -13.78 3.20
N GLN A 56 4.27 -14.16 2.63
CA GLN A 56 3.81 -15.55 2.63
C GLN A 56 4.75 -16.49 1.86
N GLN A 57 5.40 -15.99 0.81
CA GLN A 57 6.38 -16.75 0.02
C GLN A 57 7.78 -16.79 0.65
N GLY A 58 7.99 -16.20 1.83
CA GLY A 58 9.30 -16.16 2.51
C GLY A 58 10.31 -15.19 1.87
N VAL A 59 9.92 -14.42 0.86
CA VAL A 59 10.81 -13.48 0.14
C VAL A 59 11.33 -12.39 1.07
N ILE A 60 10.50 -11.93 2.01
CA ILE A 60 10.87 -10.89 2.99
C ILE A 60 12.02 -11.34 3.90
N ASP A 61 12.13 -12.64 4.20
CA ASP A 61 13.21 -13.15 5.05
C ASP A 61 14.54 -13.14 4.30
N VAL A 62 14.54 -13.54 3.02
CA VAL A 62 15.72 -13.44 2.13
C VAL A 62 16.17 -12.00 1.96
N VAL A 63 15.23 -11.06 1.78
CA VAL A 63 15.55 -9.62 1.69
C VAL A 63 16.23 -9.14 2.97
N ARG A 64 15.71 -9.51 4.16
CA ARG A 64 16.31 -9.12 5.45
C ARG A 64 17.68 -9.74 5.70
N GLU A 65 17.90 -10.96 5.24
CA GLU A 65 19.23 -11.60 5.29
C GLU A 65 20.22 -10.82 4.44
N ARG A 66 19.83 -10.43 3.22
CA ARG A 66 20.66 -9.65 2.29
C ARG A 66 20.90 -8.22 2.76
N GLU A 67 19.93 -7.55 3.39
CA GLU A 67 20.13 -6.21 3.99
C GLU A 67 21.16 -6.20 5.12
N LYS A 68 21.30 -7.32 5.82
CA LYS A 68 22.30 -7.51 6.89
C LYS A 68 23.62 -8.04 6.38
N ASP A 69 23.67 -8.48 5.13
CA ASP A 69 24.89 -8.95 4.51
C ASP A 69 25.81 -7.76 4.22
N ASN A 70 26.91 -7.68 4.97
CA ASN A 70 27.94 -6.66 4.79
C ASN A 70 29.08 -7.15 3.87
N SER A 71 28.86 -8.21 3.07
CA SER A 71 29.84 -8.75 2.13
C SER A 71 30.23 -7.78 1.01
N GLY A 72 29.50 -6.67 0.85
CA GLY A 72 29.83 -5.57 -0.05
C GLY A 72 28.88 -5.48 -1.23
N TYR A 73 29.32 -4.83 -2.30
CA TYR A 73 28.59 -4.74 -3.57
C TYR A 73 29.26 -5.64 -4.60
N THR A 74 28.47 -6.37 -5.36
CA THR A 74 28.93 -7.14 -6.53
C THR A 74 28.48 -6.42 -7.78
N ASP A 75 29.35 -6.34 -8.79
CA ASP A 75 28.98 -5.81 -10.10
C ASP A 75 27.90 -6.70 -10.73
N ILE A 76 26.91 -6.08 -11.38
CA ILE A 76 25.77 -6.79 -11.96
C ILE A 76 26.21 -7.75 -13.08
N ASP A 77 27.31 -7.42 -13.75
CA ASP A 77 27.89 -8.23 -14.83
C ASP A 77 28.65 -9.45 -14.29
N ASP A 78 29.00 -9.45 -13.00
CA ASP A 78 29.72 -10.54 -12.32
C ASP A 78 28.78 -11.48 -11.53
N LEU A 79 27.46 -11.20 -11.52
CA LEU A 79 26.47 -12.03 -10.83
C LEU A 79 26.10 -13.28 -11.64
N ASP A 80 26.26 -14.46 -11.02
CA ASP A 80 25.68 -15.69 -11.53
C ASP A 80 24.19 -15.77 -11.20
N TRP A 81 23.36 -15.25 -12.10
CA TRP A 81 21.90 -15.24 -12.00
C TRP A 81 21.27 -16.63 -11.81
N ASN A 82 21.97 -17.70 -12.18
CA ASN A 82 21.44 -19.06 -12.05
C ASN A 82 21.63 -19.65 -10.65
N ASN A 83 22.36 -18.95 -9.77
CA ASN A 83 22.75 -19.44 -8.44
C ASN A 83 22.35 -18.45 -7.33
N LEU A 84 21.32 -17.64 -7.58
CA LEU A 84 20.85 -16.52 -6.75
C LEU A 84 19.48 -16.78 -6.12
#